data_AF-A0A453FBC5-F1
#
_entry.id   AF-A0A453FBC5-F1
#
_cell.length_a   1.000
_cell.length_b   1.000
_cell.length_c   1.000
_cell.angle_alpha   90.00
_cell.angle_beta   90.00
_cell.angle_gamma   90.00
#
_symmetry.space_group_name_H-M   'P 1'
#
loop_
_entity.id
_entity.type
_entity.pdbx_description
1 polymer ?
#
loop_
_entity_poly.entity_id
_entity_poly.type
_entity_poly.pdbx_seq_one_letter_code
_entity_poly.pdbx_strand_id
1 'polypeptide(L)'
;GFEGADPELAAIVTLASSVDYTTSNSSLKLFVPLADPAEMLRVPAVPLGTLLSTTYPISSRAPYILSLLRSQISAKDMMDPELLSKLILNNFCTVPAKVLLQLATSFRDGGLRNRAGTFFFKEHLGKIKVPVLALAGDEDLICPPEAVYETVKVIPQHLVTYKVFGKPEGPHYAHYDLVGGRKAVHEVYPCIIEFLSQHDDVSS
;
A
#
# COMPACT_ATOMS: atom_id res chain seq x y z
N GLY A 1 17.11 -17.87 1.99
CA GLY A 1 17.66 -16.87 2.90
C GLY A 1 16.60 -16.42 3.89
N PHE A 2 16.22 -17.31 4.81
CA PHE A 2 15.49 -16.94 6.05
C PHE A 2 16.45 -17.01 7.24
N GLU A 3 17.52 -17.79 7.13
CA GLU A 3 18.72 -17.66 7.96
C GLU A 3 19.53 -16.47 7.44
N GLY A 4 19.32 -15.32 8.07
CA GLY A 4 20.04 -14.08 7.83
C GLY A 4 19.93 -13.26 9.11
N ALA A 5 21.04 -12.62 9.48
CA ALA A 5 21.29 -11.92 10.75
C ALA A 5 20.06 -11.28 11.39
N ASP A 6 19.96 -11.33 12.73
CA ASP A 6 18.95 -10.59 13.48
C ASP A 6 19.12 -9.12 13.08
N PRO A 7 18.20 -8.55 12.30
CA PRO A 7 18.38 -7.19 11.81
C PRO A 7 18.26 -6.28 13.03
N GLU A 8 19.29 -5.47 13.30
CA GLU A 8 19.30 -4.47 14.38
C GLU A 8 18.37 -3.29 14.03
N LEU A 9 17.11 -3.57 13.70
CA LEU A 9 16.08 -2.56 13.53
C LEU A 9 15.56 -2.17 14.91
N ALA A 10 15.62 -0.89 15.25
CA ALA A 10 15.03 -0.38 16.49
C ALA A 10 13.49 -0.38 16.44
N ALA A 11 12.92 -0.04 15.28
CA ALA A 11 11.48 -0.02 15.04
C ALA A 11 11.14 -0.08 13.54
N ILE A 12 9.87 -0.35 13.21
CA ILE A 12 9.36 -0.46 11.84
C ILE A 12 8.15 0.46 11.67
N VAL A 13 8.08 1.18 10.56
CA VAL A 13 6.88 1.92 10.14
C VAL A 13 6.38 1.37 8.81
N THR A 14 5.08 1.14 8.71
CA THR A 14 4.43 0.72 7.46
C THR A 14 3.33 1.71 7.08
N LEU A 15 3.23 2.00 5.78
CA LEU A 15 2.23 2.91 5.20
C LEU A 15 1.38 2.11 4.21
N ALA A 16 0.05 2.09 4.41
CA ALA A 16 -0.90 1.44 3.51
C ALA A 16 -0.42 0.05 3.03
N SER A 17 0.08 -0.76 3.96
CA SER A 17 0.77 -2.02 3.65
C SER A 17 -0.03 -3.20 4.17
N SER A 18 -0.23 -4.19 3.32
CA SER A 18 -0.87 -5.45 3.68
C SER A 18 -0.22 -6.61 2.93
N VAL A 19 -0.13 -7.75 3.61
CA VAL A 19 0.24 -9.03 3.01
C VAL A 19 -0.99 -9.90 2.75
N ASP A 20 -2.19 -9.48 3.16
CA ASP A 20 -3.42 -10.25 2.98
C ASP A 20 -4.62 -9.34 2.72
N TYR A 21 -5.23 -9.51 1.54
CA TYR A 21 -6.37 -8.76 1.05
C TYR A 21 -7.62 -9.62 0.90
N THR A 22 -7.58 -10.88 1.33
CA THR A 22 -8.69 -11.84 1.13
C THR A 22 -10.01 -11.30 1.68
N THR A 23 -9.97 -10.71 2.88
CA THR A 23 -11.12 -10.18 3.63
C THR A 23 -11.43 -8.70 3.35
N SER A 24 -10.64 -8.00 2.52
CA SER A 24 -10.81 -6.55 2.29
C SER A 24 -11.61 -6.24 1.03
N ASN A 25 -12.16 -5.02 0.93
CA ASN A 25 -12.82 -4.55 -0.29
C ASN A 25 -11.86 -3.83 -1.25
N SER A 26 -10.59 -4.23 -1.27
CA SER A 26 -9.57 -3.60 -2.11
C SER A 26 -9.96 -3.64 -3.59
N SER A 27 -9.88 -2.47 -4.21
CA SER A 27 -10.06 -2.26 -5.65
C SER A 27 -9.08 -3.06 -6.52
N LEU A 28 -7.93 -3.46 -5.96
CA LEU A 28 -6.96 -4.31 -6.66
C LEU A 28 -7.53 -5.70 -6.99
N LYS A 29 -8.60 -6.14 -6.31
CA LYS A 29 -9.34 -7.37 -6.65
C LYS A 29 -9.82 -7.38 -8.11
N LEU A 30 -10.09 -6.22 -8.71
CA LEU A 30 -10.48 -6.10 -10.12
C LEU A 30 -9.40 -6.56 -11.09
N PHE A 31 -8.12 -6.52 -10.69
CA PHE A 31 -7.00 -6.94 -11.53
C PHE A 31 -6.63 -8.41 -11.35
N VAL A 32 -7.15 -9.10 -10.32
CA VAL A 32 -6.85 -10.51 -10.04
C VAL A 32 -7.23 -11.44 -11.20
N PRO A 33 -8.39 -11.30 -11.87
CA PRO A 33 -8.74 -12.15 -13.01
C PRO A 33 -7.78 -12.02 -14.22
N LEU A 34 -6.96 -10.97 -14.27
CA LEU A 34 -5.97 -10.75 -15.34
C LEU A 34 -4.64 -11.46 -15.07
N ALA A 35 -4.42 -11.98 -13.85
CA ALA A 35 -3.20 -12.68 -13.48
C ALA A 35 -3.02 -13.96 -14.31
N ASP A 36 -4.03 -14.82 -14.36
CA ASP A 36 -3.93 -16.12 -15.03
C ASP A 36 -3.74 -15.98 -16.56
N PRO A 37 -4.45 -15.08 -17.28
CA PRO A 37 -4.17 -14.78 -18.69
C PRO A 37 -2.77 -14.22 -18.93
N ALA A 38 -2.27 -13.31 -18.07
CA ALA A 38 -0.94 -12.72 -18.22
C ALA A 38 0.18 -13.75 -18.03
N GLU A 39 0.00 -14.69 -17.08
CA GLU A 39 0.90 -15.82 -16.86
C GLU A 39 0.88 -16.79 -18.05
N MET A 40 -0.32 -17.16 -18.53
CA MET A 40 -0.50 -18.04 -19.69
C MET A 40 0.14 -17.47 -20.96
N LEU A 41 -0.04 -16.17 -21.21
CA LEU A 41 0.51 -15.47 -22.37
C LEU A 41 2.00 -15.09 -22.21
N ARG A 42 2.61 -15.44 -21.07
CA ARG A 42 4.02 -15.13 -20.75
C ARG A 42 4.37 -13.65 -20.95
N VAL A 43 3.44 -12.76 -20.60
CA VAL A 43 3.66 -11.32 -20.70
C VAL A 43 4.84 -10.96 -19.79
N PRO A 44 5.92 -10.36 -20.31
CA PRO A 44 7.11 -10.12 -19.49
C PRO A 44 6.91 -8.96 -18.50
N ALA A 45 6.16 -7.94 -18.91
CA ALA A 45 5.87 -6.75 -18.11
C ALA A 45 4.60 -6.05 -18.59
N VAL A 46 3.97 -5.31 -17.69
CA VAL A 46 2.79 -4.48 -17.98
C VAL A 46 3.24 -3.01 -17.97
N PRO A 47 3.13 -2.27 -19.09
CA PRO A 47 3.53 -0.87 -19.17
C PRO A 47 2.47 0.04 -18.55
N LEU A 48 2.21 -0.11 -17.24
CA LEU A 48 1.17 0.63 -16.53
C LEU A 48 1.33 2.15 -16.70
N GLY A 49 2.57 2.65 -16.65
CA GLY A 49 2.90 4.04 -16.95
C GLY A 49 2.42 4.52 -18.31
N THR A 50 2.74 3.79 -19.37
CA THR A 50 2.30 4.12 -20.72
C THR A 50 0.77 4.05 -20.84
N LEU A 51 0.14 3.03 -20.26
CA LEU A 51 -1.32 2.88 -20.30
C LEU A 51 -2.02 4.05 -19.59
N LEU A 52 -1.57 4.42 -18.40
CA LEU A 52 -2.15 5.53 -17.63
C LEU A 52 -1.86 6.89 -18.26
N SER A 53 -0.62 7.15 -18.68
CA SER A 53 -0.25 8.44 -19.30
C SER A 53 -0.96 8.68 -20.65
N THR A 54 -1.13 7.64 -21.47
CA THR A 54 -1.83 7.78 -22.78
C THR A 54 -3.34 7.91 -22.63
N THR A 55 -3.93 7.29 -21.60
CA THR A 55 -5.37 7.41 -21.32
C THR A 55 -5.70 8.65 -20.51
N TYR A 56 -4.75 9.24 -19.78
CA TYR A 56 -4.98 10.42 -18.95
C TYR A 56 -5.59 11.61 -19.73
N PRO A 57 -5.09 12.04 -20.91
CA PRO A 57 -5.69 13.11 -21.70
C PRO A 57 -7.13 12.83 -22.19
N ILE A 58 -7.49 11.55 -22.33
CA ILE A 58 -8.84 11.14 -22.71
C ILE A 58 -9.73 11.13 -21.46
N SER A 59 -9.24 10.55 -20.36
CA SER A 59 -9.94 10.55 -19.08
C SER A 59 -10.19 11.96 -18.55
N SER A 60 -9.27 12.91 -18.76
CA SER A 60 -9.43 14.30 -18.33
C SER A 60 -10.57 15.03 -19.05
N ARG A 61 -10.99 14.53 -20.22
CA ARG A 61 -12.17 14.98 -20.98
C ARG A 61 -13.45 14.22 -20.60
N ALA A 62 -13.34 13.12 -19.86
CA ALA A 62 -14.44 12.28 -19.40
C ALA A 62 -14.54 12.33 -17.85
N PRO A 63 -15.36 13.24 -17.29
CA PRO A 63 -15.33 13.58 -15.86
C PRO A 63 -15.52 12.36 -14.92
N TYR A 64 -16.31 11.37 -15.33
CA TYR A 64 -16.56 10.16 -14.54
C TYR A 64 -15.34 9.23 -14.44
N ILE A 65 -14.60 9.01 -15.53
CA ILE A 65 -13.42 8.12 -15.53
C ILE A 65 -12.28 8.77 -14.75
N LEU A 66 -12.08 10.08 -14.92
CA LEU A 66 -11.11 10.82 -14.13
C LEU A 66 -11.46 10.79 -12.65
N SER A 67 -12.73 10.95 -12.29
CA SER A 67 -13.17 10.86 -10.89
C SER A 67 -12.86 9.49 -10.28
N LEU A 68 -13.13 8.41 -11.00
CA LEU A 68 -12.83 7.05 -10.54
C LEU A 68 -11.32 6.81 -10.37
N LEU A 69 -10.50 7.32 -11.29
CA LEU A 69 -9.05 7.15 -11.22
C LEU A 69 -8.46 8.01 -10.09
N ARG A 70 -9.03 9.19 -9.85
CA ARG A 70 -8.64 10.08 -8.75
C ARG A 70 -8.97 9.48 -7.38
N SER A 71 -10.17 8.92 -7.20
CA SER A 71 -10.58 8.34 -5.90
C SER A 71 -9.72 7.17 -5.45
N GLN A 72 -9.00 6.52 -6.37
CA GLN A 72 -8.04 5.46 -6.05
C GLN A 72 -6.71 6.01 -5.52
N ILE A 73 -6.38 7.25 -5.88
CA ILE A 73 -5.07 7.86 -5.63
C ILE A 73 -5.12 8.77 -4.42
N SER A 74 -6.07 9.72 -4.41
CA SER A 74 -6.17 10.79 -3.43
C SER A 74 -7.62 11.06 -3.06
N ALA A 75 -7.86 11.25 -1.77
CA ALA A 75 -9.11 11.70 -1.20
C ALA A 75 -9.42 13.13 -1.66
N LYS A 76 -10.68 13.51 -1.50
CA LYS A 76 -11.15 14.82 -1.95
C LYS A 76 -10.32 15.95 -1.30
N ASP A 77 -9.84 16.87 -2.13
CA ASP A 77 -9.07 18.07 -1.76
C ASP A 77 -7.67 17.80 -1.12
N MET A 78 -7.23 16.53 -1.02
CA MET A 78 -5.98 16.18 -0.35
C MET A 78 -4.73 16.37 -1.19
N MET A 79 -4.76 16.08 -2.48
CA MET A 79 -3.62 16.28 -3.37
C MET A 79 -3.82 17.50 -4.27
N ASP A 80 -2.74 18.24 -4.53
CA ASP A 80 -2.77 19.32 -5.50
C ASP A 80 -3.08 18.80 -6.92
N PRO A 81 -3.99 19.41 -7.70
CA PRO A 81 -4.27 18.95 -9.06
C PRO A 81 -3.04 18.86 -9.96
N GLU A 82 -2.07 19.77 -9.80
CA GLU A 82 -0.82 19.73 -10.55
C GLU A 82 0.07 18.57 -10.09
N LEU A 83 0.17 18.36 -8.77
CA LEU A 83 0.91 17.23 -8.20
C LEU A 83 0.28 15.89 -8.59
N LEU A 84 -1.05 15.81 -8.58
CA LEU A 84 -1.81 14.64 -9.01
C LEU A 84 -1.58 14.34 -10.49
N SER A 85 -1.58 15.37 -11.34
CA SER A 85 -1.24 15.22 -12.75
C SER A 85 0.21 14.73 -12.92
N LYS A 86 1.16 15.30 -12.18
CA LYS A 86 2.56 14.87 -12.18
C LYS A 86 2.70 13.42 -11.72
N LEU A 87 1.97 13.01 -10.69
CA LEU A 87 1.96 11.63 -10.20
C LEU A 87 1.46 10.67 -11.27
N ILE A 88 0.29 10.93 -11.87
CA ILE A 88 -0.29 10.05 -12.90
C ILE A 88 0.65 9.91 -14.11
N LEU A 89 1.30 11.01 -14.51
CA LEU A 89 2.15 11.02 -15.71
C LEU A 89 3.54 10.41 -15.49
N ASN A 90 4.09 10.47 -14.27
CA ASN A 90 5.50 10.11 -14.03
C ASN A 90 5.71 8.96 -13.04
N ASN A 91 4.76 8.69 -12.15
CA ASN A 91 4.97 7.75 -11.04
C ASN A 91 4.81 6.28 -11.44
N PHE A 92 3.93 6.01 -12.41
CA PHE A 92 3.68 4.64 -12.85
C PHE A 92 4.71 4.24 -13.89
N CYS A 93 5.45 3.17 -13.63
CA CYS A 93 6.45 2.63 -14.53
C CYS A 93 5.96 1.33 -15.18
N THR A 94 6.81 0.73 -16.01
CA THR A 94 6.60 -0.64 -16.49
C THR A 94 6.84 -1.61 -15.34
N VAL A 95 5.79 -2.29 -14.89
CA VAL A 95 5.86 -3.24 -13.78
C VAL A 95 6.09 -4.65 -14.33
N PRO A 96 7.11 -5.38 -13.87
CA PRO A 96 7.32 -6.76 -14.28
C PRO A 96 6.09 -7.63 -13.96
N ALA A 97 5.64 -8.46 -14.90
CA ALA A 97 4.44 -9.27 -14.71
C ALA A 97 4.58 -10.21 -13.50
N LYS A 98 5.79 -10.71 -13.26
CA LYS A 98 6.12 -11.54 -12.10
C LYS A 98 5.85 -10.86 -10.75
N VAL A 99 6.02 -9.53 -10.67
CA VAL A 99 5.70 -8.77 -9.46
C VAL A 99 4.19 -8.70 -9.27
N LEU A 100 3.43 -8.46 -10.34
CA LEU A 100 1.97 -8.44 -10.30
C LEU A 100 1.39 -9.82 -9.97
N LEU A 101 1.96 -10.90 -10.52
CA LEU A 101 1.57 -12.27 -10.19
C LEU A 101 1.85 -12.61 -8.73
N GLN A 102 3.00 -12.16 -8.20
CA GLN A 102 3.30 -12.32 -6.78
C GLN A 102 2.32 -11.52 -5.93
N LEU A 103 2.05 -10.26 -6.27
CA LEU A 103 1.04 -9.44 -5.59
C LEU A 103 -0.35 -10.10 -5.64
N ALA A 104 -0.74 -10.72 -6.76
CA ALA A 104 -2.02 -11.42 -6.89
C ALA A 104 -2.18 -12.56 -5.87
N THR A 105 -1.08 -13.13 -5.34
CA THR A 105 -1.16 -14.12 -4.26
C THR A 105 -1.70 -13.55 -2.95
N SER A 106 -1.58 -12.25 -2.70
CA SER A 106 -2.13 -11.61 -1.50
C SER A 106 -3.66 -11.62 -1.43
N PHE A 107 -4.33 -11.92 -2.54
CA PHE A 107 -5.80 -12.07 -2.63
C PHE A 107 -6.25 -13.54 -2.49
N ARG A 108 -5.32 -14.48 -2.27
CA ARG A 108 -5.59 -15.91 -2.10
C ARG A 108 -5.35 -16.33 -0.65
N ASP A 109 -5.90 -17.47 -0.25
CA ASP A 109 -5.70 -18.01 1.10
C ASP A 109 -4.21 -18.09 1.46
N GLY A 110 -3.89 -17.69 2.70
CA GLY A 110 -2.51 -17.59 3.19
C GLY A 110 -1.79 -16.27 2.85
N GLY A 111 -2.38 -15.42 2.00
CA GLY A 111 -1.85 -14.11 1.65
C GLY A 111 -0.60 -14.17 0.77
N LEU A 112 0.18 -13.09 0.80
CA LEU A 112 1.34 -12.84 -0.05
C LEU A 112 2.38 -13.95 0.14
N ARG A 113 2.85 -14.48 -1.00
CA ARG A 113 3.88 -15.53 -1.04
C ARG A 113 5.14 -15.04 -1.72
N ASN A 114 6.26 -15.71 -1.47
CA ASN A 114 7.45 -15.54 -2.30
C ASN A 114 7.19 -16.04 -3.74
N ARG A 115 8.12 -15.73 -4.65
CA ARG A 115 8.05 -16.17 -6.05
C ARG A 115 7.92 -17.70 -6.22
N ALA A 116 8.51 -18.49 -5.32
CA ALA A 116 8.47 -19.95 -5.39
C ALA A 116 7.15 -20.54 -4.86
N GLY A 117 6.29 -19.73 -4.23
CA GLY A 117 5.07 -20.20 -3.56
C GLY A 117 5.32 -21.02 -2.29
N THR A 118 6.57 -21.05 -1.80
CA THR A 118 7.00 -21.89 -0.66
C THR A 118 7.11 -21.13 0.65
N PHE A 119 7.01 -19.80 0.62
CA PHE A 119 7.11 -18.95 1.80
C PHE A 119 5.92 -18.00 1.87
N PHE A 120 5.21 -18.00 3.01
CA PHE A 120 4.02 -17.20 3.25
C PHE A 120 4.36 -16.08 4.22
N PHE A 121 4.39 -14.83 3.76
CA PHE A 121 4.88 -13.73 4.60
C PHE A 121 4.07 -13.56 5.89
N LYS A 122 2.74 -13.75 5.82
CA LYS A 122 1.82 -13.63 6.96
C LYS A 122 2.20 -14.56 8.13
N GLU A 123 2.67 -15.78 7.85
CA GLU A 123 3.01 -16.78 8.87
C GLU A 123 4.25 -16.40 9.70
N HIS A 124 5.05 -15.43 9.23
CA HIS A 124 6.28 -15.00 9.88
C HIS A 124 6.15 -13.66 10.61
N LEU A 125 5.06 -12.91 10.41
CA LEU A 125 4.85 -11.62 11.07
C LEU A 125 4.72 -11.74 12.60
N GLY A 126 4.23 -12.88 13.11
CA GLY A 126 4.20 -13.17 14.55
C GLY A 126 5.58 -13.33 15.20
N LYS A 127 6.66 -13.40 14.39
CA LYS A 127 8.05 -13.50 14.85
C LYS A 127 8.74 -12.13 14.95
N ILE A 128 8.05 -11.05 14.60
CA ILE A 128 8.57 -9.68 14.77
C ILE A 128 8.84 -9.44 16.25
N LYS A 129 10.04 -8.92 16.56
CA LYS A 129 10.51 -8.65 17.92
C LYS A 129 10.65 -7.15 18.24
N VAL A 130 10.40 -6.30 17.25
CA VAL A 130 10.63 -4.85 17.33
C VAL A 130 9.29 -4.11 17.21
N PRO A 131 9.16 -2.91 17.81
CA PRO A 131 7.96 -2.09 17.68
C PRO A 131 7.61 -1.80 16.21
N VAL A 132 6.32 -1.84 15.91
CA VAL A 132 5.74 -1.58 14.58
C VAL A 132 4.64 -0.53 14.69
N LEU A 133 4.78 0.56 13.94
CA LEU A 133 3.69 1.50 13.67
C LEU A 133 3.12 1.21 12.28
N ALA A 134 1.85 0.83 12.23
CA ALA A 134 1.14 0.56 10.98
C ALA A 134 0.08 1.63 10.72
N LEU A 135 0.22 2.32 9.59
CA LEU A 135 -0.61 3.45 9.22
C LEU A 135 -1.50 3.10 8.02
N ALA A 136 -2.78 3.45 8.10
CA ALA A 136 -3.75 3.32 7.02
C ALA A 136 -4.48 4.66 6.76
N GLY A 137 -5.03 4.84 5.56
CA GLY A 137 -5.95 5.93 5.24
C GLY A 137 -7.39 5.42 5.21
N ASP A 138 -8.34 6.18 5.77
CA ASP A 138 -9.74 5.77 5.90
C ASP A 138 -10.48 5.60 4.56
N GLU A 139 -10.05 6.31 3.51
CA GLU A 139 -10.57 6.22 2.15
C GLU A 139 -9.60 5.50 1.20
N ASP A 140 -8.64 4.73 1.71
CA ASP A 140 -7.72 3.97 0.87
C ASP A 140 -8.44 2.80 0.18
N LEU A 141 -8.75 2.94 -1.11
CA LEU A 141 -9.36 1.87 -1.90
C LEU A 141 -8.35 0.83 -2.42
N ILE A 142 -7.05 1.12 -2.39
CA ILE A 142 -5.99 0.22 -2.87
C ILE A 142 -5.60 -0.73 -1.75
N CYS A 143 -5.30 -0.19 -0.57
CA CYS A 143 -5.01 -0.93 0.65
C CYS A 143 -5.92 -0.46 1.80
N PRO A 144 -7.20 -0.91 1.80
CA PRO A 144 -8.17 -0.49 2.79
C PRO A 144 -7.73 -0.72 4.23
N PRO A 145 -8.21 0.08 5.20
CA PRO A 145 -7.91 -0.08 6.60
C PRO A 145 -8.07 -1.52 7.09
N GLU A 146 -9.12 -2.23 6.67
CA GLU A 146 -9.33 -3.61 7.05
C GLU A 146 -8.23 -4.56 6.52
N ALA A 147 -7.65 -4.29 5.35
CA ALA A 147 -6.52 -5.09 4.83
C ALA A 147 -5.26 -4.88 5.68
N VAL A 148 -5.00 -3.65 6.08
CA VAL A 148 -3.87 -3.32 6.98
C VAL A 148 -4.11 -3.97 8.34
N TYR A 149 -5.31 -3.84 8.91
CA TYR A 149 -5.70 -4.45 10.17
C TYR A 149 -5.48 -5.97 10.18
N GLU A 150 -5.91 -6.65 9.11
CA GLU A 150 -5.78 -8.10 8.96
C GLU A 150 -4.32 -8.58 8.86
N THR A 151 -3.42 -7.70 8.41
CA THR A 151 -1.98 -7.95 8.42
C THR A 151 -1.36 -7.71 9.79
N VAL A 152 -1.76 -6.64 10.49
CA VAL A 152 -1.12 -6.27 11.76
C VAL A 152 -1.61 -7.09 12.94
N LYS A 153 -2.83 -7.65 12.87
CA LYS A 153 -3.38 -8.48 13.95
C LYS A 153 -2.59 -9.75 14.25
N VAL A 154 -1.72 -10.18 13.35
CA VAL A 154 -0.84 -11.35 13.56
C VAL A 154 0.51 -10.98 14.20
N ILE A 155 0.82 -9.68 14.30
CA ILE A 155 2.00 -9.17 15.01
C ILE A 155 1.70 -9.19 16.51
N PRO A 156 2.68 -9.48 17.40
CA PRO A 156 2.44 -9.47 18.85
C PRO A 156 1.83 -8.15 19.32
N GLN A 157 0.71 -8.21 20.04
CA GLN A 157 -0.10 -7.04 20.41
C GLN A 157 0.69 -5.94 21.14
N HIS A 158 1.68 -6.31 21.96
CA HIS A 158 2.52 -5.37 22.71
C HIS A 158 3.60 -4.68 21.84
N LEU A 159 3.79 -5.12 20.60
CA LEU A 159 4.75 -4.56 19.66
C LEU A 159 4.10 -3.76 18.54
N VAL A 160 2.77 -3.71 18.43
CA VAL A 160 2.12 -3.09 17.27
C VAL A 160 1.17 -1.97 17.68
N THR A 161 1.35 -0.82 17.04
CA THR A 161 0.43 0.30 17.06
C THR A 161 -0.21 0.42 15.69
N TYR A 162 -1.52 0.29 15.61
CA TYR A 162 -2.28 0.51 14.38
C TYR A 162 -3.03 1.85 14.46
N LYS A 163 -2.86 2.69 13.44
CA LYS A 163 -3.48 4.01 13.36
C LYS A 163 -4.05 4.27 11.97
N VAL A 164 -5.28 4.76 11.94
CA VAL A 164 -5.96 5.18 10.71
C VAL A 164 -5.96 6.71 10.66
N PHE A 165 -5.51 7.28 9.55
CA PHE A 165 -5.65 8.69 9.24
C PHE A 165 -6.98 8.92 8.51
N GLY A 166 -7.74 9.90 8.97
CA GLY A 166 -9.13 10.07 8.57
C GLY A 166 -10.02 10.50 9.73
N LYS A 167 -10.99 11.38 9.49
CA LYS A 167 -11.96 11.83 10.50
C LYS A 167 -13.32 12.10 9.84
N PRO A 168 -14.46 11.75 10.46
CA PRO A 168 -15.79 11.93 9.85
C PRO A 168 -16.08 13.36 9.35
N GLU A 169 -15.64 14.38 10.09
CA GLU A 169 -15.83 15.80 9.76
C GLU A 169 -14.51 16.49 9.41
N GLY A 170 -13.49 15.71 9.04
CA GLY A 170 -12.12 16.21 8.84
C GLY A 170 -11.52 15.73 7.52
N PRO A 171 -10.19 15.85 7.35
CA PRO A 171 -9.54 15.32 6.17
C PRO A 171 -9.63 13.80 6.14
N HIS A 172 -9.96 13.28 4.97
CA HIS A 172 -9.86 11.87 4.64
C HIS A 172 -8.51 11.60 3.96
N TYR A 173 -8.07 10.34 3.96
CA TYR A 173 -6.80 9.93 3.38
C TYR A 173 -7.02 8.72 2.48
N ALA A 174 -6.74 8.86 1.18
CA ALA A 174 -6.60 7.74 0.27
C ALA A 174 -5.14 7.29 0.16
N HIS A 175 -4.87 6.32 -0.71
CA HIS A 175 -3.61 5.58 -0.76
C HIS A 175 -2.35 6.46 -0.81
N TYR A 176 -2.30 7.44 -1.71
CA TYR A 176 -1.13 8.30 -1.85
C TYR A 176 -1.12 9.47 -0.87
N ASP A 177 -2.21 9.75 -0.16
CA ASP A 177 -2.28 10.92 0.73
C ASP A 177 -1.45 10.75 1.99
N LEU A 178 -1.15 9.51 2.39
CA LEU A 178 -0.21 9.23 3.49
C LEU A 178 1.21 9.76 3.21
N VAL A 179 1.55 10.02 1.93
CA VAL A 179 2.85 10.55 1.51
C VAL A 179 2.69 11.88 0.76
N GLY A 180 1.97 11.88 -0.34
CA GLY A 180 1.81 13.03 -1.23
C GLY A 180 0.67 13.99 -0.87
N GLY A 181 -0.10 13.72 0.19
CA GLY A 181 -1.21 14.56 0.60
C GLY A 181 -0.73 15.88 1.23
N ARG A 182 -1.45 16.97 0.99
CA ARG A 182 -1.11 18.31 1.51
C ARG A 182 -0.92 18.33 3.04
N LYS A 183 -1.65 17.48 3.77
CA LYS A 183 -1.56 17.37 5.23
C LYS A 183 -0.58 16.31 5.71
N ALA A 184 0.04 15.52 4.84
CA ALA A 184 0.99 14.47 5.24
C ALA A 184 2.14 15.03 6.08
N VAL A 185 2.69 16.18 5.69
CA VAL A 185 3.78 16.88 6.39
C VAL A 185 3.38 17.33 7.81
N HIS A 186 2.09 17.59 8.04
CA HIS A 186 1.60 18.13 9.31
C HIS A 186 0.97 17.08 10.22
N GLU A 187 0.46 15.98 9.66
CA GLU A 187 -0.26 14.95 10.42
C GLU A 187 0.44 13.59 10.39
N VAL A 188 0.91 13.15 9.21
CA VAL A 188 1.48 11.81 9.03
C VAL A 188 2.95 11.77 9.42
N TYR A 189 3.77 12.66 8.87
CA TYR A 189 5.22 12.66 9.08
C TYR A 189 5.61 12.89 10.55
N PRO A 190 4.96 13.80 11.30
CA PRO A 190 5.26 13.95 12.72
C PRO A 190 4.96 12.67 13.51
N CYS A 191 3.89 11.94 13.15
CA CYS A 191 3.56 10.66 13.78
C CYS A 191 4.64 9.59 13.52
N ILE A 192 5.23 9.58 12.32
CA ILE A 192 6.33 8.67 11.96
C ILE A 192 7.59 9.05 12.73
N ILE A 193 7.95 10.34 12.72
CA ILE A 193 9.16 10.86 13.36
C ILE A 193 9.10 10.63 14.87
N GLU A 194 7.98 10.96 15.51
CA GLU A 194 7.80 10.76 16.96
C GLU A 194 7.99 9.29 17.34
N PHE A 195 7.38 8.36 16.60
CA PHE A 195 7.51 6.93 16.86
C PHE A 195 8.95 6.44 16.67
N LEU A 196 9.62 6.84 15.59
CA LEU A 196 11.01 6.44 15.35
C LEU A 196 11.96 7.02 16.42
N SER A 197 11.83 8.31 16.74
CA SER A 197 12.67 8.95 17.77
C SER A 197 12.53 8.30 19.15
N GLN A 198 11.31 7.92 19.55
CA GLN A 198 11.08 7.20 20.81
C GLN A 198 11.79 5.86 20.90
N HIS A 199 12.09 5.21 19.77
CA HIS A 199 12.74 3.89 19.73
C HIS A 199 14.23 3.96 19.40
N ASP A 200 14.68 5.03 18.72
CA ASP A 200 16.09 5.33 18.52
C ASP A 200 16.77 5.72 19.85
N ASP A 201 16.11 6.52 20.69
CA ASP A 201 16.66 6.98 21.98
C ASP A 201 16.83 5.86 23.04
N VAL A 202 16.09 4.75 22.89
CA VAL A 202 16.15 3.60 23.82
C VAL A 202 17.29 2.63 23.48
N SER A 203 17.94 2.83 22.33
CA SER A 203 19.05 2.00 21.84
C SER A 203 20.45 2.51 22.23
N SER A 204 20.55 3.47 23.17
CA SER A 204 21.81 4.04 23.70
C SER A 204 22.29 3.39 24.99
#